data_AF-A0A6C0HFZ7-F1
#
_entry.id   AF-A0A6C0HFZ7-F1
#
_cell.length_a   1.000
_cell.length_b   1.000
_cell.length_c   1.000
_cell.angle_alpha   90.00
_cell.angle_beta   90.00
_cell.angle_gamma   90.00
#
_symmetry.space_group_name_H-M   'P 1'
#
loop_
_entity.id
_entity.type
_entity.pdbx_description
1 polymer ?
#
loop_
_entity_poly.entity_id
_entity_poly.type
_entity_poly.pdbx_seq_one_letter_code
_entity_poly.pdbx_strand_id
1 'polypeptide(L)'
;MRKVVQTVMLHLACILFFAFFYYYFSIHFDNNKQNKSKHYKSESKLESIIDFFLFSTTIQAGVGISDILPNSVYGKLLMILQQLILISISVITLYVFTR
;
A
#
# COMPACT_ATOMS: atom_id res chain seq x y z
N MET A 1 1.02 -10.91 -24.58
CA MET A 1 1.91 -10.93 -23.40
C MET A 1 2.53 -9.57 -23.05
N ARG A 2 3.15 -8.83 -23.98
CA ARG A 2 3.82 -7.54 -23.69
C ARG A 2 2.95 -6.53 -22.92
N LYS A 3 1.69 -6.34 -23.35
CA LYS A 3 0.71 -5.45 -22.69
C LYS A 3 0.42 -5.87 -21.24
N VAL A 4 0.20 -7.18 -21.01
CA VAL A 4 -0.04 -7.75 -19.67
C VAL A 4 1.16 -7.55 -18.75
N VAL A 5 2.38 -7.80 -19.25
CA VAL A 5 3.62 -7.60 -18.47
C VAL A 5 3.80 -6.12 -18.11
N GLN A 6 3.49 -5.20 -19.03
CA GLN A 6 3.54 -3.75 -18.75
C GLN A 6 2.54 -3.36 -17.65
N THR A 7 1.31 -3.87 -17.69
CA THR A 7 0.30 -3.63 -16.66
C THR A 7 0.75 -4.18 -15.31
N VAL A 8 1.29 -5.40 -15.25
CA VAL A 8 1.81 -5.99 -14.00
C VAL A 8 2.98 -5.16 -13.46
N MET A 9 3.91 -4.74 -14.31
CA MET A 9 5.04 -3.89 -13.92
C MET A 9 4.57 -2.53 -13.39
N LEU A 10 3.55 -1.92 -14.01
CA LEU A 10 2.95 -0.66 -13.54
C LEU A 10 2.29 -0.83 -12.16
N HIS A 11 1.53 -1.91 -11.97
CA HIS A 11 0.94 -2.25 -10.68
C HIS A 11 2.00 -2.49 -9.60
N LEU A 12 3.08 -3.20 -9.92
CA LEU A 12 4.19 -3.44 -9.00
C LEU A 12 4.92 -2.13 -8.64
N ALA A 13 5.14 -1.26 -9.61
CA ALA A 13 5.71 0.07 -9.39
C ALA A 13 4.80 0.93 -8.49
N CYS A 14 3.48 0.83 -8.66
CA CYS A 14 2.50 1.52 -7.82
C CYS A 14 2.56 1.03 -6.36
N ILE A 15 2.63 -0.31 -6.15
CA ILE A 15 2.79 -0.90 -4.82
C ILE A 15 4.05 -0.37 -4.13
N LEU A 16 5.18 -0.42 -4.85
CA LEU A 16 6.48 0.05 -4.35
C LEU A 16 6.45 1.53 -3.98
N PHE A 17 5.89 2.36 -4.87
CA PHE A 17 5.74 3.80 -4.65
C PHE A 17 4.91 4.07 -3.40
N PHE A 18 3.71 3.51 -3.29
CA PHE A 18 2.85 3.75 -2.13
C PHE A 18 3.38 3.13 -0.84
N ALA A 19 4.02 1.97 -0.88
CA ALA A 19 4.68 1.37 0.29
C ALA A 19 5.77 2.30 0.84
N PHE A 20 6.57 2.92 -0.02
CA PHE A 20 7.56 3.93 0.38
C PHE A 20 6.90 5.15 1.00
N PHE A 21 5.82 5.68 0.40
CA PHE A 21 5.07 6.80 0.97
C PHE A 21 4.46 6.47 2.33
N TYR A 22 3.90 5.27 2.50
CA TYR A 22 3.37 4.84 3.79
C TYR A 22 4.45 4.72 4.87
N TYR A 23 5.62 4.20 4.51
CA TYR A 23 6.76 4.17 5.42
C TYR A 23 7.23 5.58 5.81
N TYR A 24 7.33 6.48 4.84
CA TYR A 24 7.72 7.88 5.10
C TYR A 24 6.70 8.60 5.99
N PHE A 25 5.41 8.40 5.73
CA PHE A 25 4.30 8.94 6.52
C PHE A 25 3.86 8.01 7.66
N SER A 26 4.72 7.10 8.10
CA SER A 26 4.39 6.08 9.11
C SER A 26 3.85 6.66 10.42
N ILE A 27 4.23 7.90 10.76
CA ILE A 27 3.70 8.64 11.93
C ILE A 27 2.18 8.84 11.90
N HIS A 28 1.55 8.72 10.73
CA HIS A 28 0.11 8.86 10.53
C HIS A 28 -0.67 7.54 10.56
N PHE A 29 0.05 6.43 10.73
CA PHE A 29 -0.50 5.09 10.79
C PHE A 29 -0.32 4.54 12.20
N ASP A 30 -1.40 3.99 12.76
CA ASP A 30 -1.30 3.27 14.01
C ASP A 30 -0.96 1.82 13.69
N ASN A 31 0.08 1.30 14.33
CA ASN A 31 0.51 -0.07 14.14
C ASN A 31 0.09 -0.84 15.40
N ASN A 32 -0.99 -1.61 15.29
CA ASN A 32 -1.61 -2.27 16.45
C ASN A 32 -0.65 -3.25 17.15
N LYS A 33 0.39 -3.72 16.44
CA LYS A 33 1.50 -4.50 17.01
C LYS A 33 2.35 -3.72 18.01
N GLN A 34 2.59 -2.42 17.81
CA GLN A 34 3.39 -1.62 18.75
C GLN A 34 2.74 -1.51 20.13
N ASN A 35 1.40 -1.50 20.21
CA ASN A 35 0.69 -1.46 21.48
C ASN A 35 0.68 -2.81 22.22
N LYS A 36 0.77 -3.95 21.50
CA LYS A 36 0.95 -5.27 22.12
C LYS A 36 2.41 -5.56 22.53
N SER A 37 3.38 -4.93 21.87
CA SER A 37 4.83 -5.17 22.06
C SER A 37 5.53 -4.28 23.09
N LYS A 38 4.83 -3.60 24.01
CA LYS A 38 5.50 -3.03 25.20
C LYS A 38 6.26 -4.08 26.04
N HIS A 39 5.98 -5.38 25.83
CA HIS A 39 6.65 -6.48 26.51
C HIS A 39 7.71 -7.25 25.67
N TYR A 40 7.82 -7.02 24.36
CA TYR A 40 8.83 -7.66 23.50
C TYR A 40 9.60 -6.59 22.72
N LYS A 41 10.63 -6.10 23.40
CA LYS A 41 11.51 -5.02 23.00
C LYS A 41 12.50 -5.54 21.95
N SER A 42 12.11 -5.54 20.67
CA SER A 42 12.98 -5.42 19.48
C SER A 42 12.30 -5.99 18.23
N GLU A 43 11.13 -5.46 17.82
CA GLU A 43 10.74 -5.64 16.42
C GLU A 43 11.71 -4.86 15.54
N SER A 44 12.23 -5.54 14.52
CA SER A 44 13.28 -5.00 13.67
C SER A 44 12.67 -3.94 12.73
N LYS A 45 13.44 -2.89 12.37
CA LYS A 45 13.00 -1.90 11.36
C LYS A 45 12.53 -2.56 10.04
N LEU A 46 13.01 -3.77 9.77
CA LEU A 46 12.65 -4.56 8.60
C LEU A 46 11.18 -5.02 8.63
N GLU A 47 10.68 -5.47 9.77
CA GLU A 47 9.28 -5.92 9.94
C GLU A 47 8.31 -4.76 9.68
N SER A 48 8.64 -3.56 10.18
CA SER A 48 7.85 -2.35 9.93
C SER A 48 7.74 -2.01 8.43
N ILE A 49 8.84 -2.14 7.67
CA ILE A 49 8.82 -1.89 6.21
C ILE A 49 7.96 -2.93 5.49
N ILE A 50 8.10 -4.21 5.83
CA ILE A 50 7.33 -5.30 5.22
C ILE A 50 5.83 -5.12 5.49
N ASP A 51 5.45 -4.69 6.70
CA ASP A 51 4.05 -4.43 7.02
C ASP A 51 3.46 -3.31 6.14
N PHE A 52 4.22 -2.26 5.79
CA PHE A 52 3.76 -1.21 4.86
C PHE A 52 3.67 -1.70 3.40
N PHE A 53 4.54 -2.61 2.99
CA PHE A 53 4.44 -3.29 1.70
C PHE A 53 3.17 -4.16 1.61
N LEU A 54 2.91 -4.92 2.66
CA LEU A 54 1.69 -5.70 2.80
C LEU A 54 0.47 -4.78 2.78
N PHE A 55 0.48 -3.68 3.53
CA PHE A 55 -0.59 -2.69 3.53
C PHE A 55 -0.87 -2.14 2.13
N SER A 56 0.16 -1.68 1.41
CA SER A 56 0.03 -1.17 0.04
C SER A 56 -0.56 -2.22 -0.92
N THR A 57 -0.09 -3.47 -0.82
CA THR A 57 -0.59 -4.60 -1.62
C THR A 57 -2.04 -4.92 -1.28
N THR A 58 -2.39 -4.88 0.00
CA THR A 58 -3.74 -5.15 0.51
C THR A 58 -4.76 -4.14 0.01
N ILE A 59 -4.41 -2.85 0.02
CA ILE A 59 -5.24 -1.79 -0.55
C ILE A 59 -5.41 -2.01 -2.05
N GLN A 60 -4.32 -2.26 -2.76
CA GLN A 60 -4.34 -2.51 -4.19
C GLN A 60 -5.13 -3.76 -4.60
N ALA A 61 -5.08 -4.82 -3.82
CA ALA A 61 -5.83 -6.06 -4.05
C ALA A 61 -7.27 -6.00 -3.51
N GLY A 62 -7.62 -4.99 -2.71
CA GLY A 62 -8.94 -4.85 -2.10
C GLY A 62 -9.25 -5.90 -1.02
N VAL A 63 -8.23 -6.54 -0.43
CA VAL A 63 -8.42 -7.67 0.52
C VAL A 63 -8.60 -7.23 1.97
N GLY A 64 -8.19 -6.00 2.34
CA GLY A 64 -8.38 -5.45 3.69
C GLY A 64 -7.60 -6.11 4.84
N ILE A 65 -6.66 -7.01 4.54
CA ILE A 65 -5.83 -7.73 5.54
C ILE A 65 -4.56 -6.91 5.84
N SER A 66 -4.57 -6.14 6.94
CA SER A 66 -3.36 -5.50 7.49
C SER A 66 -3.56 -5.10 8.95
N ASP A 67 -2.50 -5.19 9.75
CA ASP A 67 -2.47 -4.67 11.13
C ASP A 67 -2.21 -3.16 11.19
N ILE A 68 -1.93 -2.54 10.04
CA ILE A 68 -1.70 -1.11 9.87
C ILE A 68 -3.00 -0.44 9.44
N LEU A 69 -3.39 0.59 10.17
CA LEU A 69 -4.58 1.38 9.87
C LEU A 69 -4.25 2.88 9.90
N PRO A 70 -4.81 3.68 8.97
CA PRO A 70 -4.62 5.12 9.00
C PRO A 70 -5.35 5.73 10.20
N ASN A 71 -4.60 6.33 11.12
CA ASN A 71 -5.16 6.98 12.31
C ASN A 71 -5.39 8.48 12.09
N SER A 72 -4.63 9.09 11.18
CA SER A 72 -4.79 10.51 10.83
C SER A 72 -5.58 10.71 9.53
N VAL A 73 -6.12 11.92 9.35
CA VAL A 73 -6.76 12.35 8.09
C VAL A 73 -5.80 12.23 6.91
N TYR A 74 -4.52 12.56 7.10
CA TYR A 74 -3.51 12.46 6.05
C TYR A 74 -3.26 11.01 5.62
N GLY A 75 -3.22 10.07 6.57
CA GLY A 75 -3.09 8.64 6.26
C GLY A 75 -4.29 8.11 5.46
N LYS A 76 -5.51 8.54 5.84
CA LYS A 76 -6.74 8.20 5.10
C LYS A 76 -6.73 8.77 3.69
N LEU A 77 -6.30 10.03 3.54
CA LEU A 77 -6.22 10.70 2.24
C LEU A 77 -5.20 10.03 1.31
N LEU A 78 -4.06 9.59 1.85
CA LEU A 78 -3.05 8.84 1.10
C LEU A 78 -3.61 7.51 0.59
N MET A 79 -4.39 6.80 1.42
CA MET A 79 -5.06 5.56 1.06
C MET A 79 -6.11 5.77 -0.05
N ILE A 80 -6.92 6.83 0.06
CA ILE A 80 -7.90 7.21 -0.97
C ILE A 80 -7.19 7.56 -2.28
N LEU A 81 -6.07 8.27 -2.22
CA LEU A 81 -5.28 8.63 -3.39
C LEU A 81 -4.73 7.38 -4.11
N GLN A 82 -4.19 6.40 -3.37
CA GLN A 82 -3.77 5.13 -3.97
C GLN A 82 -4.93 4.45 -4.71
N GLN A 83 -6.10 4.38 -4.09
CA GLN A 83 -7.27 3.74 -4.68
C GLN A 83 -7.75 4.45 -5.95
N LEU A 84 -7.76 5.79 -5.96
CA LEU A 84 -8.14 6.58 -7.14
C LEU A 84 -7.18 6.38 -8.31
N ILE A 85 -5.87 6.33 -8.04
CA ILE A 85 -4.87 6.04 -9.07
C ILE A 85 -5.05 4.62 -9.61
N LEU A 86 -5.34 3.65 -8.74
CA LEU A 86 -5.55 2.26 -9.16
C LEU A 86 -6.76 2.11 -10.09
N ILE A 87 -7.87 2.77 -9.74
CA ILE A 87 -9.09 2.80 -10.58
C ILE A 87 -8.75 3.44 -11.94
N SER A 88 -8.02 4.56 -11.92
CA SER A 88 -7.60 5.24 -13.14
C SER A 88 -6.72 4.36 -14.03
N ILE A 89 -5.74 3.67 -13.46
CA ILE A 89 -4.87 2.71 -14.17
C ILE A 89 -5.70 1.56 -14.75
N SER A 90 -6.68 1.05 -14.01
CA SER A 90 -7.55 -0.04 -14.47
C SER A 90 -8.40 0.39 -15.66
N VAL A 91 -9.00 1.60 -15.60
CA VAL A 91 -9.79 2.18 -16.71
C VAL A 91 -8.91 2.44 -17.93
N ILE A 92 -7.75 3.07 -17.75
CA ILE A 92 -6.79 3.31 -18.85
C ILE A 92 -6.34 2.00 -19.46
N THR A 93 -6.03 1.00 -18.63
CA THR A 93 -5.61 -0.32 -19.11
C THR A 93 -6.71 -0.93 -19.98
N LEU A 94 -7.95 -0.91 -19.50
CA LEU A 94 -9.09 -1.44 -20.24
C LEU A 94 -9.31 -0.70 -21.56
N TYR A 95 -9.30 0.64 -21.57
CA TYR A 95 -9.63 1.43 -22.76
C TYR A 95 -8.49 1.50 -23.80
N VAL A 96 -7.24 1.59 -23.34
CA VAL A 96 -6.06 1.79 -24.22
C VAL A 96 -5.47 0.46 -24.68
N PHE A 97 -5.58 -0.61 -23.89
CA PHE A 97 -4.94 -1.88 -24.22
C PHE A 97 -5.89 -2.95 -24.77
N THR A 98 -7.21 -2.84 -24.54
CA THR A 98 -8.22 -3.72 -25.18
C THR A 98 -8.51 -3.31 -26.62
N ARG A 99 -8.35 -2.03 -26.96
CA ARG A 99 -8.35 -1.55 -28.35
C ARG A 99 -6.97 -1.72 -28.99
#